data_AF-W0EVL7-F1
#
_entry.id   AF-W0EVL7-F1
#
_cell.length_a   1.000
_cell.length_b   1.000
_cell.length_c   1.000
_cell.angle_alpha   90.00
_cell.angle_beta   90.00
_cell.angle_gamma   90.00
#
_symmetry.space_group_name_H-M   'P 1'
#
loop_
_entity.id
_entity.type
_entity.pdbx_description
1 polymer ?
#
loop_
_entity_poly.entity_id
_entity_poly.type
_entity_poly.pdbx_seq_one_letter_code
_entity_poly.pdbx_strand_id
1 'polypeptide(L)'
;MNKHVLDGFPYSKEEFGELCATVDILIMEVFKQASSKFSSVQALQILKGYQSLKYPLMVIWEYYGFGNVEEITIPTTSLLYYQAFKVDTIDTLNQIITGVTAENPFNFYGTISNSEKVVEKMLIAYRHLLKNLISGNLYL
;
A
#
# COMPACT_ATOMS: atom_id res chain seq x y z
N MET A 1 -2.91 -3.40 24.91
CA MET A 1 -3.59 -3.18 23.62
C MET A 1 -4.74 -2.21 23.87
N ASN A 2 -4.65 -0.97 23.39
CA ASN A 2 -5.68 0.05 23.62
C ASN A 2 -6.96 -0.34 22.86
N LYS A 3 -7.97 -0.82 23.58
CA LYS A 3 -9.27 -1.26 23.01
C LYS A 3 -9.97 -0.19 22.17
N HIS A 4 -9.65 1.09 22.36
CA HIS A 4 -10.29 2.22 21.67
C HIS A 4 -9.79 2.47 20.24
N VAL A 5 -8.74 1.78 19.79
CA VAL A 5 -8.17 1.95 18.43
C VAL A 5 -8.86 1.07 17.39
N LEU A 6 -9.47 -0.05 17.83
CA LEU A 6 -10.15 -1.03 16.98
C LEU A 6 -11.51 -0.53 16.45
N ASP A 7 -12.12 0.44 17.12
CA ASP A 7 -13.40 1.01 16.70
C ASP A 7 -13.18 1.99 15.53
N GLY A 8 -13.28 1.48 14.31
CA GLY A 8 -13.43 2.32 13.11
C GLY A 8 -12.61 1.93 11.89
N PHE A 9 -11.80 0.87 11.93
CA PHE A 9 -11.17 0.36 10.70
C PHE A 9 -12.23 -0.33 9.83
N PRO A 10 -12.34 -0.01 8.53
CA PRO A 10 -13.46 -0.47 7.71
C PRO A 10 -13.30 -1.92 7.21
N TYR A 11 -12.25 -2.64 7.59
CA TYR A 11 -11.97 -4.00 7.13
C TYR A 11 -11.71 -4.95 8.30
N SER A 12 -12.17 -6.19 8.17
CA SER A 12 -11.68 -7.30 8.98
C SER A 12 -10.21 -7.61 8.66
N LYS A 13 -9.56 -8.41 9.51
CA LYS A 13 -8.19 -8.90 9.26
C LYS A 13 -8.11 -9.64 7.93
N GLU A 14 -9.08 -10.51 7.67
CA GLU A 14 -9.14 -11.36 6.48
C GLU A 14 -9.33 -10.50 5.21
N GLU A 15 -10.32 -9.61 5.20
CA GLU A 15 -10.58 -8.71 4.07
C GLU A 15 -9.39 -7.79 3.77
N PHE A 16 -8.70 -7.33 4.82
CA PHE A 16 -7.53 -6.49 4.66
C PHE A 16 -6.31 -7.27 4.17
N GLY A 17 -6.13 -8.52 4.64
CA GLY A 17 -5.11 -9.43 4.13
C GLY A 17 -5.30 -9.73 2.64
N GLU A 18 -6.54 -9.98 2.21
CA GLU A 18 -6.89 -10.16 0.80
C GLU A 18 -6.59 -8.90 -0.03
N LEU A 19 -6.86 -7.70 0.51
CA LEU A 19 -6.49 -6.45 -0.12
C LEU A 19 -4.97 -6.35 -0.32
N CYS A 20 -4.18 -6.60 0.72
CA CYS A 20 -2.72 -6.57 0.65
C CYS A 20 -2.16 -7.54 -0.40
N ALA A 21 -2.66 -8.78 -0.44
CA ALA A 21 -2.25 -9.77 -1.42
C ALA A 21 -2.66 -9.37 -2.85
N THR A 22 -3.87 -8.82 -3.02
CA THR A 22 -4.34 -8.35 -4.33
C THR A 22 -3.48 -7.20 -4.85
N VAL A 23 -3.03 -6.30 -3.98
CA VAL A 23 -2.12 -5.22 -4.36
C VAL A 23 -0.78 -5.77 -4.86
N ASP A 24 -0.21 -6.81 -4.25
CA ASP A 24 1.00 -7.46 -4.80
C ASP A 24 0.78 -7.99 -6.20
N ILE A 25 -0.34 -8.67 -6.43
CA ILE A 25 -0.67 -9.24 -7.74
C ILE A 25 -0.71 -8.13 -8.79
N LEU A 26 -1.33 -6.99 -8.48
CA LEU A 26 -1.39 -5.84 -9.37
C LEU A 26 0.01 -5.23 -9.61
N ILE A 27 0.83 -5.09 -8.57
CA ILE A 27 2.22 -4.60 -8.69
C ILE A 27 3.05 -5.53 -9.59
N MET A 28 2.90 -6.85 -9.41
CA MET A 28 3.62 -7.85 -10.22
C MET A 28 3.14 -7.88 -11.66
N GLU A 29 1.87 -7.66 -11.93
CA GLU A 29 1.34 -7.54 -13.29
C GLU A 29 1.88 -6.28 -13.99
N VAL A 30 1.92 -5.14 -13.29
CA VAL A 30 2.59 -3.92 -13.78
C VAL A 30 4.07 -4.19 -14.08
N PHE A 31 4.78 -4.87 -13.19
CA PHE A 31 6.19 -5.20 -13.38
C PHE A 31 6.42 -6.11 -14.59
N LYS A 32 5.55 -7.10 -14.80
CA LYS A 32 5.59 -7.98 -15.99
C LYS A 32 5.42 -7.18 -17.28
N GLN A 33 4.46 -6.25 -17.31
CA GLN A 33 4.25 -5.38 -18.46
C GLN A 33 5.43 -4.42 -18.68
N ALA A 34 5.97 -3.83 -17.62
CA ALA A 34 7.16 -3.00 -17.69
C ALA A 34 8.38 -3.78 -18.22
N SER A 35 8.57 -5.01 -17.75
CA SER A 35 9.69 -5.88 -18.16
C SER A 35 9.63 -6.27 -19.64
N SER A 36 8.45 -6.25 -20.27
CA SER A 36 8.31 -6.45 -21.72
C SER A 36 8.65 -5.21 -22.56
N LYS A 37 8.72 -4.03 -21.95
CA LYS A 37 8.85 -2.73 -22.65
C LYS A 37 10.17 -2.02 -22.36
N PHE A 38 10.78 -2.26 -21.20
CA PHE A 38 11.95 -1.53 -20.72
C PHE A 38 13.12 -2.46 -20.38
N SER A 39 14.30 -1.87 -20.19
CA SER A 39 15.45 -2.60 -19.66
C SER A 39 15.16 -3.14 -18.26
N SER A 40 15.87 -4.20 -17.87
CA SER A 40 15.74 -4.80 -16.52
C SER A 40 15.94 -3.77 -15.41
N VAL A 41 16.89 -2.85 -15.56
CA VAL A 41 17.16 -1.78 -14.58
C VAL A 41 15.95 -0.85 -14.44
N GLN A 42 15.37 -0.42 -15.55
CA GLN A 42 14.19 0.45 -15.54
C GLN A 42 12.96 -0.28 -14.99
N ALA A 43 12.74 -1.53 -15.38
CA ALA A 43 11.64 -2.33 -14.86
C ALA A 43 11.73 -2.52 -13.33
N LEU A 44 12.94 -2.73 -12.80
CA LEU A 44 13.17 -2.82 -11.35
C LEU A 44 12.93 -1.49 -10.63
N GLN A 45 13.29 -0.36 -11.25
CA GLN A 45 12.96 0.97 -10.70
C GLN A 45 11.45 1.20 -10.66
N ILE A 46 10.72 0.80 -11.71
CA ILE A 46 9.26 0.85 -11.75
C ILE A 46 8.67 -0.03 -10.63
N LEU A 47 9.13 -1.27 -10.48
CA LEU A 47 8.68 -2.17 -9.41
C LEU A 47 8.84 -1.52 -8.03
N LYS A 48 10.01 -0.94 -7.73
CA LYS A 48 10.27 -0.24 -6.47
C LYS A 48 9.32 0.93 -6.25
N GLY A 49 9.01 1.69 -7.31
CA GLY A 49 8.03 2.77 -7.26
C GLY A 49 6.64 2.26 -6.86
N TYR A 50 6.17 1.20 -7.51
CA TYR A 50 4.85 0.61 -7.22
C TYR A 50 4.77 -0.09 -5.86
N GLN A 51 5.88 -0.66 -5.38
CA GLN A 51 5.96 -1.21 -4.02
C GLN A 51 5.70 -0.17 -2.93
N SER A 52 5.95 1.12 -3.19
CA SER A 52 5.64 2.18 -2.23
C SER A 52 4.16 2.31 -1.90
N LEU A 53 3.27 1.90 -2.81
CA LEU A 53 1.83 1.82 -2.57
C LEU A 53 1.50 0.81 -1.46
N LYS A 54 2.39 -0.12 -1.17
CA LYS A 54 2.15 -1.13 -0.14
C LYS A 54 2.50 -0.65 1.26
N TYR A 55 3.41 0.30 1.41
CA TYR A 55 3.90 0.74 2.72
C TYR A 55 2.82 1.25 3.67
N PRO A 56 1.83 2.06 3.22
CA PRO A 56 0.72 2.43 4.11
C PRO A 56 -0.11 1.23 4.58
N LEU A 57 -0.27 0.19 3.74
CA LEU A 57 -1.00 -1.02 4.12
C LEU A 57 -0.25 -1.83 5.18
N MET A 58 1.08 -1.88 5.06
CA MET A 58 1.95 -2.51 6.05
C MET A 58 1.87 -1.81 7.40
N VAL A 59 1.89 -0.47 7.42
CA VAL A 59 1.70 0.30 8.66
C VAL A 59 0.38 -0.04 9.34
N ILE A 60 -0.71 -0.11 8.57
CA ILE A 60 -2.03 -0.45 9.10
C ILE A 60 -2.02 -1.85 9.70
N TRP A 61 -1.40 -2.82 9.02
CA TRP A 61 -1.28 -4.20 9.51
C TRP A 61 -0.56 -4.28 10.86
N GLU A 62 0.56 -3.57 11.02
CA GLU A 62 1.29 -3.47 12.29
C GLU A 62 0.45 -2.80 13.36
N TYR A 63 -0.15 -1.64 13.03
CA TYR A 63 -0.89 -0.83 13.99
C TYR A 63 -2.10 -1.56 14.58
N TYR A 64 -2.83 -2.30 13.74
CA TYR A 64 -3.97 -3.08 14.18
C TYR A 64 -3.60 -4.43 14.80
N GLY A 65 -2.30 -4.77 14.84
CA GLY A 65 -1.81 -6.01 15.43
C GLY A 65 -2.31 -7.27 14.71
N PHE A 66 -2.50 -7.18 13.39
CA PHE A 66 -3.02 -8.30 12.61
C PHE A 66 -2.01 -9.43 12.43
N GLY A 67 -0.71 -9.15 12.54
CA GLY A 67 0.36 -10.14 12.44
C GLY A 67 1.69 -9.46 12.14
N ASN A 68 2.68 -10.25 11.73
CA ASN A 68 3.95 -9.72 11.24
C ASN A 68 3.77 -9.15 9.82
N VAL A 69 4.49 -8.09 9.47
CA VAL A 69 4.42 -7.50 8.11
C VAL A 69 4.93 -8.45 7.04
N GLU A 70 5.81 -9.37 7.40
CA GLU A 70 6.32 -10.43 6.54
C GLU A 70 5.20 -11.36 6.04
N GLU A 71 4.11 -11.51 6.80
CA GLU A 71 2.93 -12.31 6.40
C GLU A 71 2.20 -11.70 5.21
N ILE A 72 2.31 -10.39 5.04
CA ILE A 72 1.67 -9.64 3.97
C ILE A 72 2.68 -8.99 3.05
N THR A 73 3.92 -9.44 2.95
CA THR A 73 4.90 -8.93 1.98
C THR A 73 5.43 -10.04 1.08
N ILE A 74 5.93 -9.65 -0.10
CA ILE A 74 6.61 -10.56 -1.01
C ILE A 74 8.13 -10.39 -0.86
N PRO A 75 8.97 -11.37 -1.23
CA PRO A 75 10.42 -11.30 -1.04
C PRO A 75 11.11 -10.08 -1.68
N THR A 76 10.48 -9.48 -2.70
CA THR A 76 11.00 -8.30 -3.37
C THR A 76 10.65 -6.99 -2.66
N THR A 77 9.74 -6.99 -1.68
CA THR A 77 9.36 -5.81 -0.90
C THR A 77 10.53 -5.38 -0.01
N SER A 78 11.00 -4.14 -0.19
CA SER A 78 12.12 -3.61 0.61
C SER A 78 11.65 -3.12 1.98
N LEU A 79 12.00 -3.86 3.03
CA LEU A 79 11.76 -3.42 4.41
C LEU A 79 12.56 -2.15 4.75
N LEU A 80 13.73 -1.92 4.12
CA LEU A 80 14.50 -0.70 4.31
C LEU A 80 13.72 0.54 3.85
N TYR A 81 13.09 0.46 2.66
CA TYR A 81 12.29 1.58 2.15
C TYR A 81 10.97 1.73 2.92
N TYR A 82 10.42 0.63 3.44
CA TYR A 82 9.31 0.69 4.39
C TYR A 82 9.69 1.46 5.67
N GLN A 83 10.86 1.20 6.25
CA GLN A 83 11.34 1.96 7.41
C GLN A 83 11.59 3.44 7.06
N ALA A 84 12.09 3.74 5.86
CA ALA A 84 12.23 5.12 5.40
C ALA A 84 10.87 5.82 5.25
N PHE A 85 9.86 5.13 4.72
CA PHE A 85 8.48 5.65 4.64
C PHE A 85 7.95 6.04 6.03
N LYS A 86 8.27 5.26 7.07
CA LYS A 86 7.81 5.54 8.43
C LYS A 86 8.31 6.89 8.99
N VAL A 87 9.47 7.40 8.54
CA VAL A 87 10.06 8.65 9.03
C VAL A 87 9.20 9.87 8.65
N ASP A 88 8.75 9.95 7.39
CA ASP A 88 7.98 11.07 6.85
C ASP A 88 6.59 10.62 6.37
N THR A 89 5.93 9.83 7.21
CA THR A 89 4.72 9.10 6.80
C THR A 89 3.58 10.01 6.36
N ILE A 90 3.31 11.10 7.09
CA ILE A 90 2.16 11.97 6.80
C ILE A 90 2.28 12.61 5.42
N ASP A 91 3.42 13.22 5.12
CA ASP A 91 3.66 13.90 3.85
C ASP A 91 3.68 12.89 2.69
N THR A 92 4.37 11.77 2.86
CA THR A 92 4.44 10.72 1.83
C THR A 92 3.06 10.12 1.57
N LEU A 93 2.27 9.85 2.63
CA LEU A 93 0.91 9.33 2.51
C LEU A 93 -0.03 10.32 1.81
N ASN A 94 0.08 11.61 2.10
CA ASN A 94 -0.68 12.66 1.39
C ASN A 94 -0.37 12.67 -0.11
N GLN A 95 0.90 12.55 -0.48
CA GLN A 95 1.32 12.49 -1.88
C GLN A 95 0.77 11.24 -2.58
N ILE A 96 0.87 10.07 -1.93
CA ILE A 96 0.31 8.82 -2.45
C ILE A 96 -1.20 8.94 -2.65
N ILE A 97 -1.96 9.41 -1.65
CA ILE A 97 -3.42 9.58 -1.76
C ILE A 97 -3.77 10.52 -2.92
N THR A 98 -3.05 11.63 -3.06
CA THR A 98 -3.27 12.62 -4.13
C THR A 98 -3.06 11.97 -5.50
N GLY A 99 -1.94 11.29 -5.70
CA GLY A 99 -1.63 10.62 -6.97
C GLY A 99 -2.64 9.52 -7.31
N VAL A 100 -2.94 8.64 -6.37
CA VAL A 100 -3.87 7.52 -6.56
C VAL A 100 -5.32 8.00 -6.75
N THR A 101 -5.69 9.15 -6.19
CA THR A 101 -7.02 9.76 -6.42
C THR A 101 -7.11 10.38 -7.81
N ALA A 102 -6.01 10.94 -8.32
CA ALA A 102 -5.99 11.58 -9.64
C ALA A 102 -6.03 10.54 -10.78
N GLU A 103 -5.31 9.43 -10.63
CA GLU A 103 -5.24 8.37 -11.64
C GLU A 103 -5.05 7.00 -10.98
N ASN A 104 -5.67 5.96 -11.55
CA ASN A 104 -5.44 4.59 -11.12
C ASN A 104 -4.03 4.16 -11.54
N PRO A 105 -3.09 3.96 -10.59
CA PRO A 105 -1.71 3.68 -10.91
C PRO A 105 -1.56 2.37 -11.70
N PHE A 106 -2.44 1.39 -11.50
CA PHE A 106 -2.31 0.08 -12.14
C PHE A 106 -2.76 0.07 -13.60
N ASN A 107 -3.44 1.12 -14.08
CA ASN A 107 -3.91 1.20 -15.46
C ASN A 107 -2.89 1.80 -16.44
N PHE A 108 -1.72 2.23 -15.96
CA PHE A 108 -0.71 2.93 -16.76
C PHE A 108 -0.28 2.16 -18.03
N TYR A 109 -0.23 0.84 -17.96
CA TYR A 109 0.20 -0.01 -19.09
C TYR A 109 -0.96 -0.67 -19.85
N GLY A 110 -2.20 -0.40 -19.45
CA GLY A 110 -3.44 -0.98 -19.96
C GLY A 110 -4.44 -1.25 -18.83
N THR A 111 -5.73 -1.39 -19.15
CA THR A 111 -6.77 -1.66 -18.16
C THR A 111 -6.57 -3.02 -17.51
N ILE A 112 -6.32 -3.05 -16.20
CA ILE A 112 -6.31 -4.29 -15.40
C ILE A 112 -7.68 -4.48 -14.77
N SER A 113 -8.31 -5.64 -14.99
CA SER A 113 -9.63 -5.94 -14.43
C SER A 113 -9.62 -5.84 -12.90
N ASN A 114 -10.68 -5.26 -12.32
CA ASN A 114 -10.86 -5.04 -10.88
C ASN A 114 -9.88 -4.05 -10.21
N SER A 115 -8.91 -3.45 -10.93
CA SER A 115 -7.93 -2.53 -10.33
C SER A 115 -8.60 -1.31 -9.68
N GLU A 116 -9.68 -0.81 -10.27
CA GLU A 116 -10.44 0.35 -9.74
C GLU A 116 -11.02 0.08 -8.35
N LYS A 117 -11.63 -1.09 -8.14
CA LYS A 117 -12.18 -1.49 -6.84
C LYS A 117 -11.09 -1.67 -5.79
N VAL A 118 -9.93 -2.18 -6.21
CA VAL A 118 -8.76 -2.34 -5.32
C VAL A 118 -8.21 -0.99 -4.91
N VAL A 119 -8.09 -0.05 -5.86
CA VAL A 119 -7.67 1.33 -5.61
C VAL A 119 -8.64 2.06 -4.69
N GLU A 120 -9.94 1.90 -4.87
CA GLU A 120 -10.94 2.47 -3.96
C GLU A 120 -10.74 1.96 -2.53
N LYS A 121 -10.54 0.64 -2.36
CA LYS A 121 -10.27 0.04 -1.05
C LYS A 121 -8.95 0.54 -0.43
N MET A 122 -7.90 0.68 -1.24
CA MET A 122 -6.62 1.26 -0.81
C MET A 122 -6.79 2.70 -0.33
N LEU A 123 -7.51 3.54 -1.07
CA LEU A 123 -7.75 4.93 -0.70
C LEU A 123 -8.53 5.06 0.62
N ILE A 124 -9.51 4.19 0.86
CA ILE A 124 -10.22 4.11 2.14
C ILE A 124 -9.23 3.79 3.27
N ALA A 125 -8.37 2.78 3.09
CA ALA A 125 -7.36 2.40 4.07
C ALA A 125 -6.35 3.53 4.34
N TYR A 126 -5.84 4.18 3.29
CA TYR A 126 -4.87 5.27 3.40
C TYR A 126 -5.44 6.50 4.10
N ARG A 127 -6.66 6.91 3.74
CA ARG A 127 -7.33 8.05 4.39
C ARG A 127 -7.61 7.75 5.85
N HIS A 128 -7.93 6.50 6.19
CA HIS A 128 -8.06 6.05 7.57
C HIS A 128 -6.75 6.16 8.34
N LEU A 129 -5.64 5.68 7.76
CA LEU A 129 -4.31 5.82 8.37
C LEU A 129 -3.94 7.29 8.59
N LEU A 130 -4.10 8.12 7.56
CA LEU A 130 -3.81 9.55 7.60
C LEU A 130 -4.60 10.25 8.72
N LYS A 131 -5.91 9.96 8.82
CA LYS A 131 -6.76 10.52 9.87
C LYS A 131 -6.24 10.16 11.27
N ASN A 132 -5.81 8.92 11.49
CA ASN A 132 -5.31 8.48 12.78
C ASN A 132 -3.95 9.08 13.14
N LEU A 133 -3.07 9.26 12.15
CA LEU A 133 -1.79 9.95 12.30
C LEU A 133 -1.98 11.42 12.69
N ILE A 134 -2.81 12.16 11.94
CA ILE A 134 -3.08 13.59 12.20
C ILE A 134 -3.75 13.79 13.56
N SER A 135 -4.66 12.87 13.95
CA SER A 135 -5.36 12.95 15.22
C SER A 135 -4.49 12.59 16.43
N GLY A 136 -3.26 12.10 16.23
CA GLY A 136 -2.40 11.61 17.30
C GLY A 136 -2.84 10.28 17.91
N ASN A 137 -3.77 9.56 17.25
CA ASN A 137 -4.20 8.23 17.69
C ASN A 137 -3.13 7.16 17.40
N LEU A 138 -2.24 7.46 16.45
CA LEU A 138 -1.18 6.58 15.99
C LEU A 138 0.16 7.32 16.03
N TYR A 139 1.16 6.68 16.63
CA TYR A 139 2.56 7.08 16.60
C TYR A 139 3.37 5.97 15.92
N LEU A 140 4.28 6.34 15.01
CA LEU A 140 5.05 5.40 14.18
C LEU A 140 6.48 5.16 14.67
#